data_AF-A0A235IN27-F1
#
_entry.id   AF-A0A235IN27-F1
#
_cell.length_a   1.000
_cell.length_b   1.000
_cell.length_c   1.000
_cell.angle_alpha   90.00
_cell.angle_beta   90.00
_cell.angle_gamma   90.00
#
_symmetry.space_group_name_H-M   'P 1'
#
loop_
_entity.id
_entity.type
_entity.pdbx_description
1 polymer ?
#
loop_
_entity_poly.entity_id
_entity_poly.type
_entity_poly.pdbx_seq_one_letter_code
_entity_poly.pdbx_strand_id
1 'polypeptide(L)'
;MKLEDLRKDNIGQIYAWFPKKGNDESSMLLITYPYYSIKAFYFSCQNLEQLEQSKGIINQGNVSISAVGFWFLAIEAFISTLLKIACFLKDKDFKNFKGKQINGRLTAVFELLEIESQVFYRSGIFQKLQEFETFRNELFHDRFFNSEVQFDKTSFSSIPYLANQVDVVQASIIALEIFEAFRFVYPERDLMPNIWIEKNNSFGFIKYDLLYKKVMLPLFSQALSKHSLNTNLVTEPLEIRLSESSISQKGDVKIILRHSHKEDIVHLANNTETNIGASLFNKARDLITINEKDEFQIPAY
;
A
#
# COMPACT_ATOMS: atom_id res chain seq x y z
N MET A 1 -27.34 0.87 -18.18
CA MET A 1 -26.23 1.72 -17.72
C MET A 1 -24.93 1.07 -18.17
N LYS A 2 -23.96 1.85 -18.65
CA LYS A 2 -22.63 1.32 -18.99
C LYS A 2 -21.73 1.36 -17.75
N LEU A 3 -20.76 0.45 -17.64
CA LEU A 3 -19.79 0.48 -16.54
C LEU A 3 -18.99 1.79 -16.54
N GLU A 4 -18.76 2.37 -17.71
CA GLU A 4 -18.11 3.67 -17.90
C GLU A 4 -18.89 4.83 -17.26
N ASP A 5 -20.23 4.74 -17.24
CA ASP A 5 -21.09 5.77 -16.66
C ASP A 5 -20.89 5.83 -15.13
N LEU A 6 -20.57 4.69 -14.50
CA LEU A 6 -20.29 4.57 -13.07
C LEU A 6 -18.98 5.27 -12.66
N ARG A 7 -18.10 5.64 -13.59
CA ARG A 7 -16.86 6.39 -13.26
C ARG A 7 -17.13 7.79 -12.67
N LYS A 8 -18.33 8.32 -12.86
CA LYS A 8 -18.76 9.63 -12.31
C LYS A 8 -19.26 9.54 -10.88
N ASP A 9 -19.47 8.32 -10.39
CA ASP A 9 -19.80 8.05 -9.01
C ASP A 9 -18.53 8.04 -8.17
N ASN A 10 -18.53 8.87 -7.12
CA ASN A 10 -17.45 8.97 -6.16
C ASN A 10 -17.81 8.34 -4.81
N ILE A 11 -18.80 7.44 -4.79
CA ILE A 11 -19.03 6.58 -3.63
C ILE A 11 -17.74 5.85 -3.24
N GLY A 12 -17.51 5.71 -1.94
CA GLY A 12 -16.29 5.14 -1.38
C GLY A 12 -15.07 6.07 -1.40
N GLN A 13 -15.16 7.26 -2.01
CA GLN A 13 -14.04 8.20 -1.99
C GLN A 13 -13.85 8.84 -0.62
N ILE A 14 -12.59 8.96 -0.21
CA ILE A 14 -12.16 9.52 1.06
C ILE A 14 -11.59 10.92 0.83
N TYR A 15 -12.01 11.89 1.63
CA TYR A 15 -11.56 13.28 1.55
C TYR A 15 -11.06 13.79 2.90
N ALA A 16 -10.04 14.66 2.88
CA ALA A 16 -9.80 15.61 3.94
C ALA A 16 -10.69 16.84 3.67
N TRP A 17 -11.68 17.05 4.52
CA TRP A 17 -12.58 18.20 4.48
C TRP A 17 -12.13 19.26 5.49
N PHE A 18 -12.20 20.53 5.11
CA PHE A 18 -11.79 21.68 5.91
C PHE A 18 -13.01 22.54 6.22
N PRO A 19 -13.72 22.30 7.35
CA PRO A 19 -15.03 22.91 7.60
C PRO A 19 -15.01 24.44 7.61
N LYS A 20 -13.91 25.04 8.04
CA LYS A 20 -13.73 26.50 8.07
C LYS A 20 -13.67 27.13 6.68
N LYS A 21 -13.38 26.36 5.63
CA LYS A 21 -13.33 26.84 4.23
C LYS A 21 -14.63 26.61 3.46
N GLY A 22 -15.64 25.96 4.06
CA GLY A 22 -16.96 25.77 3.45
C GLY A 22 -17.39 24.30 3.35
N ASN A 23 -18.42 24.05 2.55
CA ASN A 23 -19.05 22.74 2.33
C ASN A 23 -19.01 22.27 0.87
N ASP A 24 -18.30 22.99 0.00
CA ASP A 24 -18.18 22.65 -1.42
C ASP A 24 -16.89 21.87 -1.72
N GLU A 25 -16.71 21.45 -2.98
CA GLU A 25 -15.53 20.68 -3.42
C GLU A 25 -14.21 21.44 -3.21
N SER A 26 -14.21 22.77 -3.18
CA SER A 26 -12.99 23.57 -2.94
C SER A 26 -12.49 23.46 -1.50
N SER A 27 -13.37 23.07 -0.57
CA SER A 27 -13.05 22.80 0.83
C SER A 27 -12.60 21.36 1.09
N MET A 28 -12.41 20.55 0.04
CA MET A 28 -12.12 19.12 0.14
C MET A 28 -10.86 18.73 -0.66
N LEU A 29 -10.06 17.84 -0.08
CA LEU A 29 -8.92 17.24 -0.75
C LEU A 29 -9.09 15.73 -0.84
N LEU A 30 -9.04 15.19 -2.05
CA LEU A 30 -9.09 13.74 -2.27
C LEU A 30 -7.87 13.06 -1.65
N ILE A 31 -8.14 12.00 -0.88
CA ILE A 31 -7.15 11.13 -0.27
C ILE A 31 -7.08 9.82 -1.08
N THR A 32 -5.89 9.45 -1.54
CA THR A 32 -5.70 8.32 -2.46
C THR A 32 -4.87 7.17 -1.91
N TYR A 33 -4.10 7.39 -0.83
CA TYR A 33 -3.27 6.32 -0.26
C TYR A 33 -4.07 5.08 0.17
N PRO A 34 -5.33 5.17 0.69
CA PRO A 34 -6.09 3.98 1.04
C PRO A 34 -6.32 3.04 -0.15
N TYR A 35 -6.53 3.56 -1.37
CA TYR A 35 -6.72 2.70 -2.55
C TYR A 35 -5.48 1.86 -2.85
N TYR A 36 -4.29 2.46 -2.73
CA TYR A 36 -3.04 1.74 -2.93
C TYR A 36 -2.78 0.77 -1.79
N SER A 37 -3.02 1.16 -0.53
CA SER A 37 -2.88 0.27 0.63
C SER A 37 -3.82 -0.94 0.54
N ILE A 38 -5.03 -0.74 0.05
CA ILE A 38 -6.00 -1.82 -0.21
C ILE A 38 -5.45 -2.81 -1.22
N LYS A 39 -5.01 -2.34 -2.39
CA LYS A 39 -4.45 -3.21 -3.43
C LYS A 39 -3.18 -3.91 -2.95
N ALA A 40 -2.31 -3.19 -2.25
CA ALA A 40 -1.11 -3.73 -1.64
C ALA A 40 -1.45 -4.88 -0.68
N PHE A 41 -2.39 -4.66 0.25
CA PHE A 41 -2.82 -5.68 1.20
C PHE A 41 -3.36 -6.94 0.52
N TYR A 42 -4.31 -6.79 -0.41
CA TYR A 42 -4.89 -7.95 -1.09
C TYR A 42 -3.85 -8.70 -1.95
N PHE A 43 -2.98 -7.99 -2.66
CA PHE A 43 -1.91 -8.64 -3.41
C PHE A 43 -0.87 -9.29 -2.51
N SER A 44 -0.59 -8.72 -1.34
CA SER A 44 0.22 -9.36 -0.32
C SER A 44 -0.41 -10.67 0.16
N CYS A 45 -1.68 -10.66 0.55
CA CYS A 45 -2.38 -11.87 0.97
C CYS A 45 -2.42 -12.93 -0.13
N GLN A 46 -2.70 -12.56 -1.37
CA GLN A 46 -2.68 -13.49 -2.51
C GLN A 46 -1.28 -14.11 -2.72
N ASN A 47 -0.21 -13.33 -2.56
CA ASN A 47 1.16 -13.83 -2.64
C ASN A 47 1.48 -14.83 -1.52
N LEU A 48 0.96 -14.59 -0.32
CA LEU A 48 1.12 -15.48 0.83
C LEU A 48 0.27 -16.75 0.71
N GLU A 49 -0.96 -16.65 0.21
CA GLU A 49 -1.81 -17.80 -0.12
C GLU A 49 -1.17 -18.68 -1.20
N GLN A 50 -0.55 -18.06 -2.21
CA GLN A 50 0.21 -18.76 -3.24
C GLN A 50 1.40 -19.54 -2.67
N LEU A 51 2.17 -18.92 -1.78
CA LEU A 51 3.22 -19.61 -1.02
C LEU A 51 2.63 -20.78 -0.24
N GLU A 52 1.51 -20.58 0.45
CA GLU A 52 0.84 -21.62 1.22
C GLU A 52 0.38 -22.79 0.34
N GLN A 53 -0.15 -22.52 -0.86
CA GLN A 53 -0.80 -23.52 -1.72
C GLN A 53 0.15 -24.25 -2.68
N SER A 54 1.31 -23.67 -3.04
CA SER A 54 2.15 -24.20 -4.11
C SER A 54 3.61 -24.38 -3.71
N LYS A 55 4.11 -25.62 -3.85
CA LYS A 55 5.54 -25.93 -3.75
C LYS A 55 6.35 -25.30 -4.89
N GLY A 56 5.76 -25.19 -6.08
CA GLY A 56 6.43 -24.61 -7.24
C GLY A 56 6.72 -23.12 -7.09
N ILE A 57 5.86 -22.39 -6.37
CA ILE A 57 6.02 -20.96 -6.11
C ILE A 57 7.16 -20.67 -5.14
N ILE A 58 7.47 -21.60 -4.22
CA ILE A 58 8.64 -21.48 -3.32
C ILE A 58 9.93 -21.28 -4.13
N ASN A 59 10.00 -21.88 -5.33
CA ASN A 59 11.17 -21.83 -6.21
C ASN A 59 11.10 -20.71 -7.27
N GLN A 60 10.07 -19.85 -7.25
CA GLN A 60 9.90 -18.78 -8.23
C GLN A 60 10.09 -17.40 -7.57
N GLY A 61 11.27 -16.81 -7.78
CA GLY A 61 11.51 -15.40 -7.49
C GLY A 61 10.99 -14.55 -8.65
N ASN A 62 9.87 -13.86 -8.47
CA ASN A 62 9.29 -12.80 -9.33
C ASN A 62 7.79 -12.55 -9.06
N VAL A 63 7.12 -13.43 -8.31
CA VAL A 63 5.66 -13.41 -8.12
C VAL A 63 5.18 -12.17 -7.34
N SER A 64 6.10 -11.53 -6.61
CA SER A 64 5.80 -10.56 -5.55
C SER A 64 5.93 -9.09 -5.91
N ILE A 65 6.39 -8.77 -7.13
CA ILE A 65 6.73 -7.41 -7.58
C ILE A 65 5.54 -6.45 -7.45
N SER A 66 4.34 -6.90 -7.82
CA SER A 66 3.14 -6.03 -7.79
C SER A 66 2.78 -5.58 -6.38
N ALA A 67 2.80 -6.48 -5.40
CA ALA A 67 2.46 -6.15 -4.00
C ALA A 67 3.45 -5.13 -3.42
N VAL A 68 4.75 -5.35 -3.67
CA VAL A 68 5.83 -4.43 -3.29
C VAL A 68 5.61 -3.04 -3.91
N GLY A 69 5.31 -2.97 -5.20
CA GLY A 69 5.05 -1.70 -5.89
C GLY A 69 3.87 -0.92 -5.29
N PHE A 70 2.77 -1.61 -4.99
CA PHE A 70 1.60 -0.94 -4.38
C PHE A 70 1.87 -0.44 -2.95
N TRP A 71 2.71 -1.12 -2.16
CA TRP A 71 3.14 -0.60 -0.86
C TRP A 71 3.94 0.70 -1.02
N PHE A 72 4.87 0.76 -1.99
CA PHE A 72 5.61 1.99 -2.25
C PHE A 72 4.69 3.14 -2.72
N LEU A 73 3.75 2.86 -3.63
CA LEU A 73 2.76 3.85 -4.08
C LEU A 73 1.87 4.34 -2.94
N ALA A 74 1.51 3.47 -1.99
CA ALA A 74 0.76 3.85 -0.81
C ALA A 74 1.54 4.84 0.06
N ILE A 75 2.84 4.59 0.30
CA ILE A 75 3.73 5.49 1.03
C ILE A 75 3.84 6.85 0.30
N GLU A 76 4.11 6.85 -1.00
CA GLU A 76 4.24 8.09 -1.78
C GLU A 76 2.95 8.93 -1.75
N ALA A 77 1.80 8.27 -1.90
CA ALA A 77 0.49 8.92 -1.83
C ALA A 77 0.17 9.43 -0.43
N PHE A 78 0.61 8.72 0.62
CA PHE A 78 0.41 9.12 2.01
C PHE A 78 1.21 10.38 2.34
N ILE A 79 2.51 10.39 2.05
CA ILE A 79 3.39 11.56 2.21
C ILE A 79 2.83 12.75 1.40
N SER A 80 2.38 12.50 0.17
CA SER A 80 1.75 13.55 -0.66
C SER A 80 0.45 14.08 -0.05
N THR A 81 -0.33 13.23 0.63
CA THR A 81 -1.55 13.63 1.34
C THR A 81 -1.22 14.52 2.53
N LEU A 82 -0.20 14.15 3.33
CA LEU A 82 0.30 15.00 4.42
C LEU A 82 0.69 16.39 3.90
N LEU A 83 1.48 16.45 2.82
CA LEU A 83 1.86 17.71 2.19
C LEU A 83 0.69 18.54 1.69
N LYS A 84 -0.29 17.90 1.02
CA LYS A 84 -1.46 18.60 0.48
C LYS A 84 -2.28 19.25 1.59
N ILE A 85 -2.52 18.51 2.69
CA ILE A 85 -3.24 19.05 3.84
C ILE A 85 -2.46 20.23 4.44
N ALA A 86 -1.15 20.10 4.63
CA ALA A 86 -0.31 21.15 5.20
C ALA A 86 -0.27 22.40 4.31
N CYS A 87 -0.13 22.21 2.99
CA CYS A 87 -0.19 23.28 2.00
C CYS A 87 -1.54 24.01 2.06
N PHE A 88 -2.63 23.25 2.18
CA PHE A 88 -3.97 23.84 2.24
C PHE A 88 -4.24 24.62 3.52
N LEU A 89 -3.70 24.17 4.67
CA LEU A 89 -3.79 24.90 5.94
C LEU A 89 -2.93 26.16 5.95
N LYS A 90 -1.78 26.16 5.26
CA LYS A 90 -0.84 27.29 5.19
C LYS A 90 -1.00 28.16 3.94
N ASP A 91 -2.06 27.95 3.16
CA ASP A 91 -2.33 28.64 1.89
C ASP A 91 -1.11 28.66 0.93
N LYS A 92 -0.42 27.51 0.82
CA LYS A 92 0.68 27.28 -0.12
C LYS A 92 0.24 26.44 -1.32
N ASP A 93 0.86 26.67 -2.48
CA ASP A 93 0.60 25.86 -3.68
C ASP A 93 1.36 24.52 -3.63
N PHE A 94 0.61 23.41 -3.64
CA PHE A 94 1.17 22.05 -3.68
C PHE A 94 2.01 21.78 -4.94
N LYS A 95 1.80 22.53 -6.04
CA LYS A 95 2.60 22.40 -7.28
C LYS A 95 4.11 22.57 -7.03
N ASN A 96 4.49 23.36 -6.03
CA ASN A 96 5.89 23.58 -5.63
C ASN A 96 6.57 22.32 -5.09
N PHE A 97 5.79 21.30 -4.70
CA PHE A 97 6.29 20.05 -4.12
C PHE A 97 6.03 18.82 -5.00
N LYS A 98 5.13 18.92 -5.98
CA LYS A 98 4.70 17.80 -6.83
C LYS A 98 5.87 17.09 -7.52
N GLY A 99 6.83 17.85 -8.06
CA GLY A 99 7.99 17.32 -8.79
C GLY A 99 9.13 16.79 -7.92
N LYS A 100 9.07 16.97 -6.59
CA LYS A 100 10.13 16.49 -5.69
C LYS A 100 10.07 14.97 -5.55
N GLN A 101 11.24 14.35 -5.43
CA GLN A 101 11.38 12.94 -5.01
C GLN A 101 10.91 12.76 -3.56
N ILE A 102 10.78 11.51 -3.11
CA ILE A 102 10.20 11.17 -1.80
C ILE A 102 10.92 11.85 -0.64
N ASN A 103 12.25 11.89 -0.66
CA ASN A 103 13.05 12.58 0.37
C ASN A 103 12.74 14.09 0.39
N GLY A 104 12.74 14.74 -0.76
CA GLY A 104 12.41 16.17 -0.86
C GLY A 104 10.95 16.49 -0.45
N ARG A 105 10.03 15.52 -0.61
CA ARG A 105 8.67 15.62 -0.09
C ARG A 105 8.63 15.45 1.43
N LEU A 106 9.35 14.49 2.01
CA LEU A 106 9.44 14.29 3.45
C LEU A 106 10.03 15.51 4.17
N THR A 107 11.13 16.07 3.68
CA THR A 107 11.70 17.31 4.23
C THR A 107 10.65 18.43 4.27
N ALA A 108 9.91 18.59 3.17
CA ALA A 108 8.82 19.57 3.10
C ALA A 108 7.65 19.24 4.06
N VAL A 109 7.37 17.96 4.33
CA VAL A 109 6.36 17.57 5.34
C VAL A 109 6.80 18.10 6.70
N PHE A 110 8.02 17.80 7.14
CA PHE A 110 8.52 18.26 8.44
C PHE A 110 8.52 19.80 8.55
N GLU A 111 8.99 20.50 7.52
CA GLU A 111 9.00 21.97 7.47
C GLU A 111 7.60 22.57 7.52
N LEU A 112 6.67 22.06 6.72
CA LEU A 112 5.31 22.62 6.65
C LEU A 112 4.50 22.28 7.89
N LEU A 113 4.68 21.09 8.46
CA LEU A 113 4.01 20.66 9.68
C LEU A 113 4.65 21.21 10.96
N GLU A 114 5.82 21.86 10.89
CA GLU A 114 6.52 22.39 12.08
C GLU A 114 6.76 21.31 13.15
N ILE A 115 7.07 20.09 12.72
CA ILE A 115 7.35 18.96 13.61
C ILE A 115 8.84 18.58 13.55
N GLU A 116 9.36 18.11 14.69
CA GLU A 116 10.76 17.71 14.80
C GLU A 116 11.06 16.45 13.99
N SER A 117 11.99 16.57 13.05
CA SER A 117 12.37 15.46 12.15
C SER A 117 13.40 14.51 12.75
N GLN A 118 14.11 14.92 13.80
CA GLN A 118 15.22 14.16 14.38
C GLN A 118 14.79 12.79 14.90
N VAL A 119 13.62 12.68 15.52
CA VAL A 119 13.07 11.40 16.01
C VAL A 119 12.89 10.43 14.85
N PHE A 120 12.33 10.89 13.72
CA PHE A 120 12.14 10.06 12.53
C PHE A 120 13.47 9.64 11.91
N TYR A 121 14.40 10.57 11.67
CA TYR A 121 15.68 10.26 11.02
C TYR A 121 16.60 9.36 11.84
N ARG A 122 16.52 9.41 13.17
CA ARG A 122 17.31 8.56 14.08
C ARG A 122 16.70 7.17 14.29
N SER A 123 15.42 6.98 13.96
CA SER A 123 14.71 5.71 14.17
C SER A 123 15.15 4.57 13.24
N GLY A 124 15.78 4.88 12.10
CA GLY A 124 16.08 3.90 11.05
C GLY A 124 15.02 3.80 9.95
N ILE A 125 13.80 4.31 10.17
CA ILE A 125 12.69 4.23 9.20
C ILE A 125 13.04 4.93 7.88
N PHE A 126 13.70 6.08 7.95
CA PHE A 126 14.11 6.80 6.75
C PHE A 126 15.09 5.99 5.89
N GLN A 127 16.07 5.34 6.52
CA GLN A 127 17.07 4.55 5.80
C GLN A 127 16.44 3.31 5.16
N LYS A 128 15.48 2.64 5.84
CA LYS A 128 14.68 1.57 5.24
C LYS A 128 13.88 2.07 4.03
N LEU A 129 13.29 3.26 4.12
CA LEU A 129 12.56 3.85 3.00
C LEU A 129 13.47 4.18 1.80
N GLN A 130 14.70 4.64 2.04
CA GLN A 130 15.68 4.86 0.98
C GLN A 130 16.07 3.56 0.28
N GLU A 131 16.32 2.49 1.05
CA GLU A 131 16.58 1.16 0.48
C GLU A 131 15.37 0.65 -0.31
N PHE A 132 14.14 0.90 0.17
CA PHE A 132 12.93 0.54 -0.55
C PHE A 132 12.78 1.34 -1.87
N GLU A 133 13.12 2.63 -1.89
CA GLU A 133 13.15 3.43 -3.13
C GLU A 133 14.14 2.85 -4.14
N THR A 134 15.34 2.46 -3.70
CA THR A 134 16.33 1.77 -4.54
C THR A 134 15.78 0.46 -5.09
N PHE A 135 15.27 -0.42 -4.23
CA PHE A 135 14.70 -1.71 -4.63
C PHE A 135 13.58 -1.57 -5.66
N ARG A 136 12.65 -0.64 -5.43
CA ARG A 136 11.57 -0.29 -6.35
C ARG A 136 12.11 0.23 -7.68
N ASN A 137 13.15 1.06 -7.66
CA ASN A 137 13.70 1.58 -8.91
C ASN A 137 14.35 0.49 -9.77
N GLU A 138 14.99 -0.50 -9.14
CA GLU A 138 15.53 -1.66 -9.85
C GLU A 138 14.42 -2.55 -10.43
N LEU A 139 13.34 -2.76 -9.67
CA LEU A 139 12.19 -3.56 -10.11
C LEU A 139 11.42 -2.96 -11.29
N PHE A 140 11.13 -1.66 -11.26
CA PHE A 140 10.17 -1.04 -12.19
C PHE A 140 10.81 -0.30 -13.37
N HIS A 141 12.12 -0.05 -13.34
CA HIS A 141 12.82 0.63 -14.44
C HIS A 141 13.78 -0.29 -15.20
N ASP A 142 13.74 -1.60 -14.93
CA ASP A 142 14.55 -2.63 -15.60
C ASP A 142 16.05 -2.27 -15.62
N ARG A 143 16.55 -1.78 -14.48
CA ARG A 143 17.92 -1.29 -14.32
C ARG A 143 18.91 -2.37 -13.92
N PHE A 144 18.40 -3.52 -13.50
CA PHE A 144 19.23 -4.62 -13.06
C PHE A 144 20.07 -5.14 -14.22
N PHE A 145 21.40 -5.10 -14.06
CA PHE A 145 22.35 -5.59 -15.05
C PHE A 145 23.30 -6.63 -14.43
N ASN A 146 22.76 -7.79 -14.03
CA ASN A 146 23.51 -8.93 -13.50
C ASN A 146 24.44 -8.60 -12.31
N SER A 147 24.11 -7.55 -11.55
CA SER A 147 24.86 -7.12 -10.38
C SER A 147 23.96 -7.08 -9.17
N GLU A 148 24.37 -7.75 -8.10
CA GLU A 148 23.66 -7.70 -6.82
C GLU A 148 23.62 -6.28 -6.25
N VAL A 149 22.49 -5.96 -5.62
CA VAL A 149 22.27 -4.72 -4.87
C VAL A 149 22.40 -5.04 -3.39
N GLN A 150 23.21 -4.27 -2.68
CA GLN A 150 23.39 -4.45 -1.24
C GLN A 150 22.36 -3.63 -0.46
N PHE A 151 21.69 -4.27 0.49
CA PHE A 151 20.77 -3.66 1.45
C PHE A 151 21.26 -3.93 2.87
N ASP A 152 21.47 -2.89 3.67
CA ASP A 152 22.05 -3.00 5.02
C ASP A 152 21.00 -2.81 6.12
N LYS A 153 19.83 -2.23 5.80
CA LYS A 153 18.75 -1.90 6.76
C LYS A 153 17.50 -2.72 6.56
N THR A 154 17.38 -3.39 5.42
CA THR A 154 16.23 -4.18 5.01
C THR A 154 16.69 -5.56 4.55
N SER A 155 15.78 -6.52 4.55
CA SER A 155 16.01 -7.88 4.02
C SER A 155 15.49 -8.03 2.59
N PHE A 156 15.52 -6.96 1.80
CA PHE A 156 15.17 -7.07 0.38
C PHE A 156 16.15 -7.97 -0.38
N SER A 157 15.65 -8.67 -1.39
CA SER A 157 16.46 -9.50 -2.28
C SER A 157 17.56 -8.68 -2.94
N SER A 158 18.82 -9.15 -2.85
CA SER A 158 19.94 -8.50 -3.57
C SER A 158 19.79 -8.59 -5.09
N ILE A 159 18.89 -9.46 -5.57
CA ILE A 159 18.52 -9.60 -6.97
C ILE A 159 17.03 -9.24 -7.09
N PRO A 160 16.69 -7.96 -7.40
CA PRO A 160 15.32 -7.47 -7.23
C PRO A 160 14.25 -8.22 -8.03
N TYR A 161 14.51 -8.62 -9.28
CA TYR A 161 13.51 -9.38 -10.05
C TYR A 161 13.24 -10.78 -9.49
N LEU A 162 14.09 -11.29 -8.59
CA LEU A 162 13.85 -12.51 -7.81
C LEU A 162 13.09 -12.25 -6.50
N ALA A 163 12.45 -11.08 -6.36
CA ALA A 163 11.63 -10.75 -5.19
C ALA A 163 10.57 -11.84 -4.90
N ASN A 164 10.42 -12.15 -3.62
CA ASN A 164 9.49 -13.15 -3.10
C ASN A 164 8.66 -12.58 -1.93
N GLN A 165 7.96 -13.45 -1.21
CA GLN A 165 7.07 -13.09 -0.11
C GLN A 165 7.77 -12.39 1.06
N VAL A 166 9.07 -12.60 1.28
CA VAL A 166 9.85 -11.87 2.30
C VAL A 166 9.88 -10.38 1.94
N ASP A 167 10.13 -10.04 0.67
CA ASP A 167 10.14 -8.65 0.19
C ASP A 167 8.76 -7.99 0.34
N VAL A 168 7.68 -8.76 0.12
CA VAL A 168 6.31 -8.28 0.32
C VAL A 168 6.07 -7.88 1.78
N VAL A 169 6.49 -8.73 2.73
CA VAL A 169 6.32 -8.47 4.16
C VAL A 169 7.24 -7.33 4.61
N GLN A 170 8.47 -7.27 4.13
CA GLN A 170 9.40 -6.16 4.38
C GLN A 170 8.82 -4.81 3.90
N ALA A 171 8.27 -4.76 2.69
CA ALA A 171 7.63 -3.56 2.12
C ALA A 171 6.40 -3.12 2.95
N SER A 172 5.60 -4.09 3.38
CA SER A 172 4.45 -3.90 4.25
C SER A 172 4.83 -3.30 5.61
N ILE A 173 5.91 -3.81 6.22
CA ILE A 173 6.45 -3.29 7.50
C ILE A 173 6.89 -1.84 7.36
N ILE A 174 7.67 -1.52 6.32
CA ILE A 174 8.14 -0.15 6.08
C ILE A 174 6.95 0.80 5.89
N ALA A 175 5.92 0.37 5.15
CA ALA A 175 4.71 1.16 5.00
C ALA A 175 4.01 1.40 6.34
N LEU A 176 3.86 0.35 7.16
CA LEU A 176 3.25 0.44 8.49
C LEU A 176 4.02 1.38 9.43
N GLU A 177 5.35 1.28 9.45
CA GLU A 177 6.23 2.17 10.24
C GLU A 177 6.05 3.64 9.85
N ILE A 178 5.94 3.94 8.54
CA ILE A 178 5.69 5.31 8.05
C ILE A 178 4.28 5.77 8.41
N PHE A 179 3.26 4.93 8.25
CA PHE A 179 1.89 5.29 8.59
C PHE A 179 1.73 5.54 10.10
N GLU A 180 2.36 4.72 10.94
CA GLU A 180 2.31 4.87 12.40
C GLU A 180 3.05 6.14 12.85
N ALA A 181 4.22 6.43 12.27
CA ALA A 181 5.00 7.64 12.58
C ALA A 181 4.19 8.93 12.43
N PHE A 182 3.36 9.03 11.38
CA PHE A 182 2.55 10.20 11.09
C PHE A 182 1.06 10.03 11.44
N ARG A 183 0.67 8.93 12.09
CA ARG A 183 -0.74 8.52 12.25
C ARG A 183 -1.63 9.62 12.79
N PHE A 184 -1.14 10.36 13.78
CA PHE A 184 -1.85 11.42 14.50
C PHE A 184 -1.20 12.79 14.32
N VAL A 185 -0.42 12.99 13.25
CA VAL A 185 0.28 14.26 13.04
C VAL A 185 -0.68 15.46 12.89
N TYR A 186 -1.93 15.20 12.48
CA TYR A 186 -3.02 16.17 12.59
C TYR A 186 -3.90 15.82 13.80
N PRO A 187 -4.21 16.78 14.70
CA PRO A 187 -4.92 16.50 15.95
C PRO A 187 -6.23 15.74 15.76
N GLU A 188 -6.39 14.66 16.53
CA GLU A 188 -7.55 13.75 16.53
C GLU A 188 -7.87 13.11 15.16
N ARG A 189 -6.88 12.99 14.27
CA ARG A 189 -7.06 12.31 12.98
C ARG A 189 -6.22 11.07 12.94
N ASP A 190 -6.88 9.91 12.95
CA ASP A 190 -6.25 8.64 12.68
C ASP A 190 -6.09 8.44 11.17
N LEU A 191 -4.90 8.71 10.66
CA LEU A 191 -4.53 8.58 9.25
C LEU A 191 -4.04 7.17 8.87
N MET A 192 -4.04 6.21 9.79
CA MET A 192 -3.71 4.82 9.45
C MET A 192 -4.68 4.34 8.36
N PRO A 193 -4.19 3.75 7.25
CA PRO A 193 -5.05 3.32 6.16
C PRO A 193 -6.20 2.41 6.63
N ASN A 194 -7.39 2.73 6.15
CA ASN A 194 -8.57 1.88 6.28
C ASN A 194 -8.61 0.95 5.07
N ILE A 195 -8.51 -0.34 5.32
CA ILE A 195 -8.64 -1.36 4.29
C ILE A 195 -10.06 -1.88 4.34
N TRP A 196 -10.77 -1.81 3.21
CA TRP A 196 -12.08 -2.44 3.10
C TRP A 196 -11.94 -3.97 3.08
N ILE A 197 -12.87 -4.64 3.73
CA ILE A 197 -13.00 -6.10 3.79
C ILE A 197 -14.43 -6.45 3.43
N GLU A 198 -14.60 -7.29 2.43
CA GLU A 198 -15.91 -7.79 1.99
C GLU A 198 -16.33 -9.04 2.77
N LYS A 199 -17.63 -9.15 3.06
CA LYS A 199 -18.28 -10.34 3.63
C LYS A 199 -19.73 -10.40 3.16
N ASN A 200 -20.12 -11.45 2.44
CA ASN A 200 -21.52 -11.76 2.09
C ASN A 200 -22.31 -10.54 1.57
N ASN A 201 -21.86 -9.91 0.48
CA ASN A 201 -22.47 -8.71 -0.12
C ASN A 201 -22.49 -7.45 0.78
N SER A 202 -21.74 -7.46 1.87
CA SER A 202 -21.44 -6.29 2.70
C SER A 202 -19.94 -6.01 2.71
N PHE A 203 -19.56 -4.79 3.08
CA PHE A 203 -18.16 -4.45 3.31
C PHE A 203 -18.02 -3.62 4.59
N GLY A 204 -16.86 -3.74 5.23
CA GLY A 204 -16.48 -2.91 6.38
C GLY A 204 -15.05 -2.43 6.21
N PHE A 205 -14.62 -1.48 7.04
CA PHE A 205 -13.25 -0.96 7.02
C PHE A 205 -12.51 -1.35 8.29
N ILE A 206 -11.30 -1.88 8.14
CA ILE A 206 -10.40 -2.24 9.25
C ILE A 206 -9.08 -1.52 9.05
N LYS A 207 -8.52 -0.99 10.14
CA LYS A 207 -7.22 -0.31 10.13
C LYS A 207 -6.10 -1.29 9.78
N TYR A 208 -5.15 -0.82 8.99
CA TYR A 208 -4.11 -1.68 8.42
C TYR A 208 -3.20 -2.32 9.47
N ASP A 209 -2.84 -1.59 10.53
CA ASP A 209 -2.11 -2.13 11.69
C ASP A 209 -2.77 -3.39 12.28
N LEU A 210 -4.09 -3.36 12.43
CA LEU A 210 -4.87 -4.51 12.90
C LEU A 210 -4.86 -5.67 11.91
N LEU A 211 -4.97 -5.40 10.61
CA LEU A 211 -4.94 -6.44 9.57
C LEU A 211 -3.55 -7.05 9.41
N TYR A 212 -2.49 -6.26 9.52
CA TYR A 212 -1.13 -6.76 9.54
C TYR A 212 -0.96 -7.78 10.68
N LYS A 213 -1.33 -7.38 11.90
CA LYS A 213 -1.20 -8.21 13.10
C LYS A 213 -2.10 -9.44 13.12
N LYS A 214 -3.34 -9.32 12.64
CA LYS A 214 -4.36 -10.39 12.74
C LYS A 214 -4.46 -11.29 11.52
N VAL A 215 -3.97 -10.85 10.36
CA VAL A 215 -4.13 -11.57 9.09
C VAL A 215 -2.79 -11.80 8.42
N MET A 216 -2.11 -10.73 8.00
CA MET A 216 -0.92 -10.86 7.14
C MET A 216 0.24 -11.58 7.82
N LEU A 217 0.60 -11.17 9.04
CA LEU A 217 1.69 -11.79 9.80
C LEU A 217 1.37 -13.25 10.18
N PRO A 218 0.18 -13.57 10.76
CA PRO A 218 -0.18 -14.97 11.01
C PRO A 218 -0.20 -15.84 9.75
N LEU A 219 -0.70 -15.33 8.62
CA LEU A 219 -0.71 -16.06 7.35
C LEU A 219 0.71 -16.35 6.87
N PHE A 220 1.62 -15.36 6.92
CA PHE A 220 3.02 -15.54 6.55
C PHE A 220 3.71 -16.61 7.41
N SER A 221 3.58 -16.51 8.75
CA SER A 221 4.18 -17.48 9.67
C SER A 221 3.64 -18.89 9.48
N GLN A 222 2.33 -19.04 9.25
CA GLN A 222 1.71 -20.35 9.02
C GLN A 222 2.12 -20.95 7.67
N ALA A 223 2.19 -20.14 6.61
CA ALA A 223 2.65 -20.59 5.30
C ALA A 223 4.11 -21.05 5.33
N LEU A 224 4.99 -20.31 6.02
CA LEU A 224 6.38 -20.74 6.23
C LEU A 224 6.46 -22.05 7.02
N SER A 225 5.73 -22.14 8.13
CA SER A 225 5.72 -23.34 8.99
C SER A 225 5.23 -24.59 8.24
N LYS A 226 4.16 -24.47 7.44
CA LYS A 226 3.61 -25.55 6.60
C LYS A 226 4.68 -26.16 5.69
N HIS A 227 5.58 -25.33 5.17
CA HIS A 227 6.65 -25.76 4.26
C HIS A 227 8.00 -25.96 4.95
N SER A 228 8.05 -25.89 6.28
CA SER A 228 9.30 -25.97 7.06
C SER A 228 10.35 -24.94 6.65
N LEU A 229 9.90 -23.74 6.25
CA LEU A 229 10.74 -22.60 5.91
C LEU A 229 10.93 -21.67 7.12
N ASN A 230 12.01 -20.89 7.11
CA ASN A 230 12.28 -19.84 8.09
C ASN A 230 12.67 -18.53 7.37
N THR A 231 12.71 -17.43 8.12
CA THR A 231 13.16 -16.13 7.62
C THR A 231 13.94 -15.40 8.71
N ASN A 232 14.92 -14.60 8.30
CA ASN A 232 15.64 -13.67 9.18
C ASN A 232 14.97 -12.30 9.27
N LEU A 233 13.86 -12.09 8.55
CA LEU A 233 13.13 -10.83 8.56
C LEU A 233 12.59 -10.53 9.97
N VAL A 234 12.89 -9.34 10.49
CA VAL A 234 12.26 -8.83 11.71
C VAL A 234 10.84 -8.39 11.37
N THR A 235 9.85 -9.12 11.86
CA THR A 235 8.44 -8.93 11.48
C THR A 235 7.68 -7.90 12.33
N GLU A 236 8.24 -7.49 13.47
CA GLU A 236 7.63 -6.47 14.32
C GLU A 236 8.01 -5.07 13.83
N PRO A 237 7.04 -4.21 13.47
CA PRO A 237 7.32 -2.85 13.02
C PRO A 237 7.86 -1.99 14.17
N LEU A 238 8.73 -1.03 13.86
CA LEU A 238 9.10 0.01 14.79
C LEU A 238 7.91 0.95 15.06
N GLU A 239 7.51 1.02 16.33
CA GLU A 239 6.46 1.94 16.78
C GLU A 239 7.08 3.26 17.24
N ILE A 240 7.11 4.24 16.34
CA ILE A 240 7.35 5.64 16.71
C ILE A 240 6.12 6.48 16.41
N ARG A 241 5.91 7.55 17.17
CA ARG A 241 4.86 8.54 16.90
C ARG A 241 5.48 9.93 16.95
N LEU A 242 5.31 10.67 15.87
CA LEU A 242 5.68 12.08 15.80
C LEU A 242 4.67 12.91 16.59
N SER A 243 5.10 14.09 17.04
CA SER A 243 4.22 15.03 17.71
C SER A 243 3.13 15.53 16.77
N GLU A 244 1.98 15.89 17.34
CA GLU A 244 0.96 16.60 16.59
C GLU A 244 1.51 17.94 16.09
N SER A 245 1.08 18.33 14.89
CA SER A 245 1.47 19.59 14.28
C SER A 245 0.72 20.77 14.90
N SER A 246 1.45 21.87 15.14
CA SER A 246 0.91 23.16 15.61
C SER A 246 0.02 23.86 14.57
N ILE A 247 0.10 23.47 13.29
CA ILE A 247 -0.54 24.20 12.19
C ILE A 247 -2.04 23.96 12.07
N SER A 248 -2.55 22.98 12.82
CA SER A 248 -3.95 22.55 12.81
C SER A 248 -4.44 22.44 14.25
N GLN A 249 -5.68 22.82 14.49
CA GLN A 249 -6.39 22.54 15.73
C GLN A 249 -7.45 21.46 15.51
N LYS A 250 -8.02 20.97 16.62
CA LYS A 250 -9.16 20.07 16.61
C LYS A 250 -10.30 20.64 15.76
N GLY A 251 -10.72 19.87 14.75
CA GLY A 251 -11.84 20.21 13.88
C GLY A 251 -11.48 21.00 12.62
N ASP A 252 -10.23 21.44 12.45
CA ASP A 252 -9.79 22.17 11.24
C ASP A 252 -9.79 21.28 10.00
N VAL A 253 -9.47 20.01 10.19
CA VAL A 253 -9.54 18.95 9.18
C VAL A 253 -10.52 17.89 9.68
N LYS A 254 -11.27 17.26 8.80
CA LYS A 254 -12.05 16.03 9.07
C LYS A 254 -11.81 15.04 7.95
N ILE A 255 -11.69 13.76 8.28
CA ILE A 255 -11.64 12.69 7.27
C ILE A 255 -13.07 12.21 7.05
N ILE A 256 -13.58 12.39 5.84
CA ILE A 256 -14.95 12.01 5.46
C ILE A 256 -14.92 10.97 4.35
N LEU A 257 -15.92 10.10 4.35
CA LEU A 257 -16.15 9.08 3.33
C LEU A 257 -17.48 9.38 2.65
N ARG A 258 -17.50 9.37 1.32
CA ARG A 258 -18.76 9.40 0.59
C ARG A 258 -19.42 8.03 0.63
N HIS A 259 -20.57 7.93 1.29
CA HIS A 259 -21.25 6.65 1.56
C HIS A 259 -22.58 6.48 0.80
N SER A 260 -22.94 7.42 -0.06
CA SER A 260 -24.16 7.37 -0.88
C SER A 260 -23.87 7.71 -2.35
N HIS A 261 -24.59 7.03 -3.23
CA HIS A 261 -24.59 7.29 -4.66
C HIS A 261 -25.14 8.69 -4.96
N LYS A 262 -24.74 9.27 -6.09
CA LYS A 262 -25.46 10.42 -6.64
C LYS A 262 -26.84 9.99 -7.13
N GLU A 263 -27.84 10.86 -7.00
CA GLU A 263 -29.24 10.56 -7.32
C GLU A 263 -29.44 10.08 -8.77
N ASP A 264 -28.58 10.52 -9.69
CA ASP A 264 -28.58 10.19 -11.11
C ASP A 264 -27.83 8.88 -11.44
N ILE A 265 -27.18 8.24 -10.46
CA ILE A 265 -26.38 7.02 -10.64
C ILE A 265 -26.89 5.92 -9.72
N VAL A 266 -28.07 5.37 -10.05
CA VAL A 266 -28.63 4.20 -9.36
C VAL A 266 -28.62 3.02 -10.34
N HIS A 267 -27.76 2.03 -10.07
CA HIS A 267 -27.73 0.77 -10.81
C HIS A 267 -28.08 -0.40 -9.89
N LEU A 268 -29.14 -1.14 -10.24
CA LEU A 268 -29.47 -2.40 -9.58
C LEU A 268 -28.59 -3.50 -10.19
N ALA A 269 -27.58 -3.93 -9.42
CA ALA A 269 -26.74 -5.06 -9.79
C ALA A 269 -27.55 -6.37 -9.79
N ASN A 270 -27.15 -7.32 -10.62
CA ASN A 270 -27.67 -8.68 -10.55
C ASN A 270 -27.11 -9.36 -9.29
N ASN A 271 -27.98 -9.90 -8.44
CA ASN A 271 -27.61 -10.57 -7.19
C ASN A 271 -27.15 -12.04 -7.39
N THR A 272 -27.12 -12.53 -8.62
CA THR A 272 -26.67 -13.90 -8.91
C THR A 272 -25.15 -13.98 -8.80
N GLU A 273 -24.66 -14.74 -7.82
CA GLU A 273 -23.24 -15.07 -7.69
C GLU A 273 -22.84 -16.09 -8.78
N THR A 274 -21.68 -15.88 -9.42
CA THR A 274 -21.17 -16.78 -10.47
C THR A 274 -19.67 -17.05 -10.29
N ASN A 275 -19.20 -18.19 -10.79
CA ASN A 275 -17.78 -18.58 -10.78
C ASN A 275 -17.16 -18.58 -12.19
N ILE A 276 -17.68 -17.74 -13.10
CA ILE A 276 -17.27 -17.72 -14.51
C ILE A 276 -15.76 -17.48 -14.65
N GLY A 277 -15.21 -16.49 -13.93
CA GLY A 277 -13.78 -16.18 -13.95
C GLY A 277 -12.92 -17.36 -13.50
N ALA A 278 -13.23 -17.95 -12.33
CA ALA A 278 -12.50 -19.10 -11.81
C ALA A 278 -12.56 -20.30 -12.76
N SER A 279 -13.73 -20.57 -13.36
CA SER A 279 -13.89 -21.64 -14.35
C SER A 279 -13.03 -21.43 -15.60
N LEU A 280 -12.98 -20.21 -16.12
CA LEU A 280 -12.16 -19.87 -17.29
C LEU A 280 -10.65 -19.95 -16.98
N PHE A 281 -10.22 -19.45 -15.82
CA PHE A 281 -8.81 -19.56 -15.41
C PHE A 281 -8.38 -21.02 -15.17
N ASN A 282 -9.26 -21.88 -14.64
CA ASN A 282 -8.95 -23.30 -14.48
C ASN A 282 -8.70 -23.98 -15.83
N LYS A 283 -9.53 -23.70 -16.84
CA LYS A 283 -9.29 -24.22 -18.20
C LYS A 283 -7.93 -23.82 -18.75
N ALA A 284 -7.46 -22.61 -18.47
CA ALA A 284 -6.12 -22.19 -18.88
C ALA A 284 -5.02 -22.94 -18.12
N ARG A 285 -5.21 -23.19 -16.81
CA ARG A 285 -4.26 -23.97 -15.99
C ARG A 285 -4.15 -25.42 -16.47
N ASP A 286 -5.26 -26.02 -16.87
CA ASP A 286 -5.29 -27.41 -17.38
C ASP A 286 -4.47 -27.60 -18.66
N LEU A 287 -4.15 -26.53 -19.38
CA LEU A 287 -3.30 -26.56 -20.58
C LEU A 287 -1.80 -26.51 -20.27
N ILE A 288 -1.41 -26.13 -19.05
CA ILE A 288 -0.01 -25.94 -18.68
C ILE A 288 0.63 -27.29 -18.38
N THR A 289 1.63 -27.66 -19.18
CA THR A 289 2.49 -28.82 -18.93
C THR A 289 3.92 -28.33 -18.71
N ILE A 290 4.48 -28.55 -17.51
CA ILE A 290 5.89 -28.26 -17.20
C ILE A 290 6.65 -29.58 -17.28
N ASN A 291 7.69 -29.65 -18.12
CA ASN A 291 8.56 -30.82 -18.14
C ASN A 291 9.68 -30.61 -17.09
N GLU A 292 9.76 -31.45 -16.07
CA GLU A 292 10.73 -31.25 -14.97
C GLU A 292 12.14 -31.77 -15.31
N LYS A 293 12.37 -32.31 -16.52
CA LYS A 293 13.64 -32.94 -16.90
C LYS A 293 14.64 -32.00 -17.57
N ASP A 294 14.18 -30.89 -18.15
CA ASP A 294 15.04 -29.93 -18.85
C ASP A 294 15.13 -28.62 -18.06
N GLU A 295 16.33 -28.07 -17.90
CA GLU A 295 16.57 -26.82 -17.15
C GLU A 295 15.94 -25.59 -17.81
N PHE A 296 15.72 -25.63 -19.13
CA PHE A 296 15.16 -24.53 -19.90
C PHE A 296 14.07 -25.03 -20.85
N GLN A 297 12.96 -24.29 -20.96
CA GLN A 297 11.85 -24.62 -21.85
C GLN A 297 11.34 -23.42 -22.60
N ILE A 298 11.07 -23.62 -23.88
CA ILE A 298 10.29 -22.68 -24.68
C ILE A 298 8.84 -22.79 -24.20
N PRO A 299 8.15 -21.69 -23.89
CA PRO A 299 6.74 -21.73 -23.54
C PRO A 299 5.94 -22.45 -24.64
N ALA A 300 5.27 -23.55 -24.29
CA ALA A 300 4.33 -24.21 -25.19
C ALA A 300 3.03 -23.38 -25.18
N TYR A 301 2.76 -22.67 -26.27
CA TYR A 301 1.49 -21.99 -26.51
C TYR A 301 0.48 -22.92 -27.17
#